data_AF-A0A831NVB0-F1
#
_entry.id   AF-A0A831NVB0-F1
#
_cell.length_a   1.000
_cell.length_b   1.000
_cell.length_c   1.000
_cell.angle_alpha   90.00
_cell.angle_beta   90.00
_cell.angle_gamma   90.00
#
_symmetry.space_group_name_H-M   'P 1'
#
loop_
_entity.id
_entity.type
_entity.pdbx_description
1 polymer ?
#
loop_
_entity_poly.entity_id
_entity_poly.type
_entity_poly.pdbx_seq_one_letter_code
_entity_poly.pdbx_strand_id
1 'polypeptide(L)'
;MSIISNAKEIADLVKKLGDIELYRKIVELEGEIIELTCEKRELDDELIKLNALLKTSKEMNFKEPFYCVEGDSTPFCPRCWEADKTQVHLNDTNTIGSPWKCPNCKSGFSRSK
;
A
#
# COMPACT_ATOMS: atom_id res chain seq x y z
N MET A 1 0.28 -6.99 26.25
CA MET A 1 -0.24 -7.29 27.60
C MET A 1 0.34 -6.29 28.60
N SER A 2 -0.17 -5.05 28.64
CA SER A 2 0.35 -4.03 29.58
C SER A 2 -0.68 -2.95 29.95
N ILE A 3 -1.74 -2.76 29.16
CA ILE A 3 -2.79 -1.77 29.48
C ILE A 3 -3.72 -2.29 30.58
N ILE A 4 -4.11 -3.57 30.51
CA ILE A 4 -5.02 -4.22 31.47
C ILE A 4 -4.41 -4.32 32.88
N SER A 5 -3.07 -4.45 33.00
CA SER A 5 -2.40 -4.46 34.31
C SER A 5 -2.42 -3.08 34.96
N ASN A 6 -2.12 -2.04 34.17
CA ASN A 6 -2.07 -0.66 34.66
C ASN A 6 -3.48 -0.14 35.02
N ALA A 7 -4.48 -0.53 34.23
CA ALA A 7 -5.91 -0.34 34.50
C ALA A 7 -6.33 -0.86 35.88
N LYS A 8 -5.98 -2.13 36.18
CA LYS A 8 -6.25 -2.76 37.48
C LYS A 8 -5.57 -2.05 38.65
N GLU A 9 -4.33 -1.59 38.47
CA GLU A 9 -3.60 -0.86 39.50
C GLU A 9 -4.21 0.50 39.79
N ILE A 10 -4.65 1.23 38.75
CA ILE A 10 -5.37 2.50 38.89
C ILE A 10 -6.72 2.28 39.57
N ALA A 11 -7.46 1.24 39.15
CA ALA A 11 -8.72 0.82 39.76
C ALA A 11 -8.59 0.52 41.26
N ASP A 12 -7.53 -0.17 41.68
CA ASP A 12 -7.28 -0.49 43.09
C ASP A 12 -6.84 0.76 43.90
N LEU A 13 -6.16 1.72 43.26
CA LEU A 13 -5.85 3.02 43.87
C LEU A 13 -7.11 3.89 44.05
N VAL A 14 -8.02 3.89 43.09
CA VAL A 14 -9.26 4.68 43.14
C VAL A 14 -10.28 4.09 44.10
N LYS A 15 -10.38 2.76 44.21
CA LYS A 15 -11.21 2.10 45.24
C LYS A 15 -10.78 2.48 46.66
N LYS A 16 -9.48 2.68 46.92
CA LYS A 16 -8.97 3.14 48.22
C LYS A 16 -9.37 4.59 48.56
N LEU A 17 -9.72 5.39 47.56
CA LEU A 17 -10.12 6.80 47.72
C LEU A 17 -11.64 6.98 47.90
N GLY A 18 -12.44 5.91 47.73
CA GLY A 18 -13.89 5.92 47.97
C GLY A 18 -14.74 6.64 46.92
N ASP A 19 -14.13 7.06 45.81
CA ASP A 19 -14.77 7.90 44.79
C ASP A 19 -15.27 7.06 43.60
N ILE A 20 -16.50 6.54 43.73
CA ILE A 20 -17.13 5.63 42.75
C ILE A 20 -17.30 6.29 41.37
N GLU A 21 -17.47 7.61 41.31
CA GLU A 21 -17.58 8.33 40.03
C GLU A 21 -16.28 8.32 39.25
N LEU A 22 -15.14 8.45 39.95
CA LEU A 22 -13.83 8.40 39.31
C LEU A 22 -13.55 7.01 38.74
N TYR A 23 -13.97 5.95 39.45
CA TYR A 23 -13.85 4.56 38.98
C TYR A 23 -14.64 4.31 37.69
N ARG A 24 -15.88 4.82 37.59
CA ARG A 24 -16.67 4.69 36.35
C ARG A 24 -15.98 5.34 35.16
N LYS A 25 -15.48 6.57 35.33
CA LYS A 25 -14.78 7.29 34.26
C LYS A 25 -13.51 6.57 33.79
N ILE A 26 -12.78 5.94 34.71
CA ILE A 26 -11.59 5.15 34.36
C ILE A 26 -11.97 3.92 33.52
N VAL A 27 -13.01 3.20 33.93
CA VAL A 27 -13.48 2.02 33.19
C VAL A 27 -14.01 2.41 31.80
N GLU A 28 -14.71 3.54 31.68
CA GLU A 28 -15.17 4.08 30.40
C GLU A 28 -13.98 4.42 29.49
N LEU A 29 -12.98 5.15 30.00
CA LEU A 29 -11.76 5.48 29.26
C LEU A 29 -10.98 4.22 28.84
N GLU A 30 -10.95 3.19 29.67
CA GLU A 30 -10.33 1.91 29.30
C GLU A 30 -11.06 1.23 28.14
N GLY A 31 -12.39 1.29 28.13
CA GLY A 31 -13.21 0.84 27.01
C GLY A 31 -12.83 1.55 25.71
N GLU A 32 -12.81 2.88 25.74
CA GLU A 32 -12.44 3.71 24.58
C GLU A 32 -11.01 3.42 24.10
N ILE A 33 -10.04 3.24 25.01
CA ILE A 33 -8.66 2.90 24.66
C ILE A 33 -8.58 1.53 23.98
N ILE A 34 -9.35 0.54 24.45
CA ILE A 34 -9.40 -0.79 23.84
C ILE A 34 -9.99 -0.71 22.44
N GLU A 35 -11.10 0.01 22.26
CA GLU A 35 -11.74 0.21 20.96
C GLU A 35 -10.79 0.87 19.96
N LEU A 36 -10.16 1.98 20.34
CA LEU A 36 -9.16 2.67 19.51
C LEU A 36 -7.96 1.77 19.18
N THR A 37 -7.54 0.91 20.11
CA THR A 37 -6.43 -0.03 19.86
C THR A 37 -6.83 -1.12 18.89
N CYS A 38 -8.09 -1.58 18.92
CA CYS A 38 -8.63 -2.54 17.97
C CYS A 38 -8.72 -1.91 16.57
N GLU A 39 -9.32 -0.74 16.44
CA GLU A 39 -9.43 -0.01 15.17
C GLU A 39 -8.04 0.26 14.56
N LYS A 40 -7.07 0.68 15.38
CA LYS A 40 -5.71 0.88 14.92
C LYS A 40 -5.11 -0.39 14.31
N ARG A 41 -5.32 -1.56 14.93
CA ARG A 41 -4.81 -2.83 14.40
C ARG A 41 -5.48 -3.20 13.09
N GLU A 42 -6.79 -2.99 12.97
CA GLU A 42 -7.52 -3.24 11.73
C GLU A 42 -7.00 -2.36 10.60
N LEU A 43 -6.78 -1.07 10.86
CA LEU A 43 -6.18 -0.14 9.90
C LEU A 43 -4.74 -0.53 9.54
N ASP A 44 -3.92 -0.94 10.51
CA ASP A 44 -2.56 -1.41 10.26
C ASP A 44 -2.56 -2.68 9.38
N ASP A 45 -3.50 -3.61 9.59
CA ASP A 45 -3.67 -4.80 8.78
C ASP A 45 -4.14 -4.47 7.35
N GLU A 46 -5.05 -3.51 7.20
CA GLU A 46 -5.46 -2.99 5.88
C GLU A 46 -4.29 -2.32 5.16
N LEU A 47 -3.50 -1.51 5.85
CA LEU A 47 -2.29 -0.91 5.29
C LEU A 47 -1.30 -1.98 4.82
N ILE A 48 -1.11 -3.06 5.58
CA ILE A 48 -0.24 -4.16 5.15
C ILE A 48 -0.79 -4.83 3.89
N LYS A 49 -2.10 -5.12 3.83
CA LYS A 49 -2.74 -5.74 2.66
C LYS A 49 -2.65 -4.83 1.43
N LEU A 50 -2.98 -3.56 1.57
CA LEU A 50 -2.90 -2.58 0.48
C LEU A 50 -1.46 -2.38 0.00
N ASN A 51 -0.49 -2.29 0.92
CA ASN A 51 0.92 -2.21 0.56
C ASN A 51 1.42 -3.50 -0.13
N ALA A 52 0.95 -4.68 0.26
CA ALA A 52 1.26 -5.93 -0.42
C ALA A 52 0.69 -5.97 -1.85
N LEU A 53 -0.55 -5.49 -2.03
CA LEU A 53 -1.17 -5.33 -3.35
C LEU A 53 -0.42 -4.30 -4.21
N LEU A 54 0.00 -3.17 -3.63
CA LEU A 54 0.78 -2.14 -4.32
C LEU A 54 2.20 -2.62 -4.68
N LYS A 55 2.88 -3.36 -3.80
CA LYS A 55 4.16 -3.99 -4.13
C LYS A 55 4.02 -5.06 -5.23
N THR A 56 2.88 -5.74 -5.28
CA THR A 56 2.55 -6.68 -6.36
C THR A 56 2.18 -5.95 -7.66
N SER A 57 1.68 -4.71 -7.56
CA SER A 57 1.63 -3.73 -8.65
C SER A 57 3.05 -3.23 -8.96
N LYS A 58 3.88 -4.17 -9.43
CA LYS A 58 5.13 -4.01 -10.17
C LYS A 58 5.51 -2.55 -10.45
N GLU A 59 6.51 -2.06 -9.74
CA GLU A 59 7.15 -0.78 -10.01
C GLU A 59 7.61 -0.77 -11.48
N MET A 60 6.85 -0.05 -12.31
CA MET A 60 7.24 0.21 -13.69
C MET A 60 8.30 1.29 -13.69
N ASN A 61 9.54 0.87 -13.90
CA ASN A 61 10.67 1.76 -14.03
C ASN A 61 10.68 2.36 -15.44
N PHE A 62 10.51 3.68 -15.53
CA PHE A 62 10.68 4.38 -16.79
C PHE A 62 12.16 4.39 -17.18
N LYS A 63 12.50 3.73 -18.29
CA LYS A 63 13.82 3.71 -18.92
C LYS A 63 13.64 4.18 -20.36
N GLU A 64 13.88 5.47 -20.61
CA GLU A 64 13.63 6.09 -21.91
C GLU A 64 14.16 5.24 -23.07
N PRO A 65 13.34 4.98 -24.11
CA PRO A 65 11.97 5.46 -24.36
C PRO A 65 10.83 4.52 -23.87
N PHE A 66 11.07 3.63 -22.90
CA PHE A 66 10.14 2.55 -22.51
C PHE A 66 9.85 2.50 -21.00
N TYR A 67 8.80 1.78 -20.60
CA TYR A 67 8.67 1.31 -19.22
C TYR A 67 9.13 -0.14 -19.12
N CYS A 68 9.88 -0.47 -18.08
CA CYS A 68 10.31 -1.84 -17.80
C CYS A 68 9.91 -2.20 -16.38
N VAL A 69 9.51 -3.44 -16.16
CA VAL A 69 9.31 -4.00 -14.83
C VAL A 69 10.55 -4.82 -14.47
N GLU A 70 11.00 -4.76 -13.22
CA GLU A 70 12.07 -5.64 -12.75
C GLU A 70 11.64 -7.11 -12.86
N GLY A 71 12.42 -7.90 -13.61
CA GLY A 71 12.15 -9.32 -13.88
C GLY A 71 11.41 -9.60 -15.19
N ASP A 72 10.96 -8.58 -15.93
CA ASP A 72 10.45 -8.76 -17.30
C ASP A 72 11.53 -8.42 -18.32
N SER A 73 11.69 -9.29 -19.32
CA SER A 73 12.66 -9.10 -20.41
C SER A 73 12.12 -8.21 -21.53
N THR A 74 10.79 -8.02 -21.58
CA THR A 74 10.14 -7.29 -22.67
C THR A 74 9.67 -5.91 -22.19
N PRO A 75 10.00 -4.82 -22.90
CA PRO A 75 9.57 -3.48 -22.54
C PRO A 75 8.06 -3.28 -22.75
N PHE A 76 7.46 -2.41 -21.95
CA PHE A 76 6.06 -2.00 -22.02
C PHE A 76 5.90 -0.68 -22.78
N CYS A 77 4.71 -0.50 -23.37
CA CYS A 77 4.36 0.71 -24.07
C CYS A 77 4.10 1.88 -23.10
N PRO A 78 4.86 2.99 -23.18
CA PRO A 78 4.67 4.14 -22.28
C PRO A 78 3.31 4.80 -22.47
N ARG A 79 2.82 4.90 -23.71
CA ARG A 79 1.52 5.52 -24.00
C ARG A 79 0.35 4.76 -23.36
N CYS A 80 0.35 3.43 -23.46
CA CYS A 80 -0.73 2.62 -22.86
C CYS A 80 -0.66 2.62 -21.33
N TRP A 81 0.54 2.71 -20.76
CA TRP A 81 0.71 2.82 -19.32
C TRP A 81 0.32 4.20 -18.78
N GLU A 82 0.64 5.28 -19.49
CA GLU A 82 0.33 6.64 -19.03
C GLU A 82 -1.12 7.04 -19.28
N ALA A 83 -1.71 6.64 -20.41
CA ALA A 83 -3.09 6.97 -20.75
C ALA A 83 -4.09 6.09 -19.97
N ASP A 84 -3.89 4.77 -19.99
CA ASP A 84 -4.91 3.80 -19.57
C ASP A 84 -4.44 2.91 -18.42
N LYS A 85 -3.25 3.16 -17.85
CA LYS A 85 -2.60 2.29 -16.84
C LYS A 85 -2.58 0.81 -17.25
N THR A 86 -2.53 0.56 -18.57
CA THR A 86 -2.61 -0.79 -19.13
C THR A 86 -1.21 -1.28 -19.46
N GLN A 87 -0.87 -2.46 -18.95
CA GLN A 87 0.43 -3.11 -19.18
C GLN A 87 0.40 -3.82 -20.54
N VAL A 88 0.95 -3.18 -21.57
CA VAL A 88 1.03 -3.76 -22.92
C VAL A 88 2.48 -3.94 -23.32
N HIS A 89 2.90 -5.19 -23.54
CA HIS A 89 4.23 -5.53 -24.06
C HIS A 89 4.41 -5.02 -25.49
N LEU A 90 5.60 -4.50 -25.77
CA LEU A 90 6.00 -4.10 -27.11
C LEU A 90 6.51 -5.31 -27.88
N ASN A 91 6.11 -5.42 -29.14
CA ASN A 91 6.62 -6.44 -30.04
C ASN A 91 7.82 -5.88 -30.81
N ASP A 92 8.88 -6.69 -30.92
CA ASP A 92 9.99 -6.41 -31.82
C ASP A 92 9.59 -6.79 -33.26
N THR A 93 9.41 -5.79 -34.12
CA THR A 93 9.05 -5.96 -35.53
C THR A 93 10.28 -6.07 -36.43
N ASN A 94 11.51 -6.02 -35.88
CA ASN A 94 12.79 -6.09 -36.60
C ASN A 94 12.87 -5.15 -37.82
N THR A 95 12.12 -4.05 -37.77
CA THR A 95 12.00 -3.06 -38.84
C THR A 95 13.02 -1.95 -38.67
N ILE A 96 13.73 -1.61 -39.76
CA ILE A 96 14.69 -0.50 -39.80
C ILE A 96 13.97 0.82 -39.48
N GLY A 97 14.25 1.40 -38.30
CA GLY A 97 13.78 2.73 -37.89
C GLY A 97 12.86 2.75 -36.65
N SER A 98 12.07 1.71 -36.40
CA SER A 98 11.25 1.59 -35.19
C SER A 98 11.06 0.11 -34.87
N PRO A 99 12.03 -0.51 -34.17
CA PRO A 99 11.99 -1.94 -33.89
C PRO A 99 10.84 -2.29 -32.93
N TRP A 100 10.38 -1.38 -32.08
CA TRP A 100 9.37 -1.69 -31.08
C TRP A 100 8.01 -1.10 -31.45
N LYS A 101 6.99 -1.96 -31.56
CA LYS A 101 5.62 -1.54 -31.87
C LYS A 101 4.63 -2.07 -30.84
N CYS A 102 3.74 -1.19 -30.38
CA CYS A 102 2.67 -1.58 -29.48
C CYS A 102 1.50 -2.21 -30.26
N PRO A 103 1.01 -3.41 -29.88
CA PRO A 103 -0.15 -4.03 -30.53
C PRO A 103 -1.46 -3.28 -30.25
N ASN A 104 -1.57 -2.58 -29.11
CA ASN A 104 -2.79 -1.88 -28.70
C ASN A 104 -2.91 -0.50 -29.38
N CYS A 105 -1.95 0.40 -29.13
CA CYS A 105 -2.03 1.78 -29.63
C CYS A 105 -1.32 2.03 -30.96
N LYS A 106 -0.63 1.01 -31.50
CA LYS A 106 0.14 1.05 -32.77
C LYS A 106 1.28 2.07 -32.82
N SER A 107 1.61 2.72 -31.71
CA SER A 107 2.77 3.60 -31.59
C SER A 107 4.06 2.82 -31.80
N GLY A 108 4.94 3.37 -32.65
CA GLY A 108 6.30 2.88 -32.88
C GLY A 108 7.30 3.63 -32.02
N PHE A 109 8.26 2.90 -31.47
CA PHE A 109 9.29 3.43 -30.59
C PHE A 109 10.65 2.93 -31.08
N SER A 110 11.64 3.82 -31.03
CA SER A 110 13.03 3.53 -31.40
C SER A 110 13.94 3.94 -30.26
N ARG A 111 14.91 3.09 -29.90
CA ARG A 111 16.01 3.53 -29.03
C ARG A 111 16.78 4.61 -29.79
N SER A 112 16.71 5.87 -29.32
CA SER A 112 17.65 6.89 -29.77
C SER A 112 19.04 6.47 -29.29
N LYS A 113 20.00 6.47 -30.21
CA LYS A 113 21.39 6.08 -29.98
C LYS A 113 22.14 7.20 -29.27
#